data_AF-C4L914-F1
#
_entry.id   AF-C4L914-F1
#
_cell.length_a   1.000
_cell.length_b   1.000
_cell.length_c   1.000
_cell.angle_alpha   90.00
_cell.angle_beta   90.00
_cell.angle_gamma   90.00
#
_symmetry.space_group_name_H-M   'P 1'
#
loop_
_entity.id
_entity.type
_entity.pdbx_description
1 polymer ?
#
loop_
_entity_poly.entity_id
_entity_poly.type
_entity_poly.pdbx_seq_one_letter_code
_entity_poly.pdbx_strand_id
1 'polypeptide(L)'
;MGIFSRIGGALLNCISKPVDVLCEWASEPLKSRSHERSESSRESEHKRNMDTLTAQKRSEHEIRTKEMELEHELRAKEKELDVDLEVRRVREIEKAVAEIQEWKKEKEFERMERTTVAIALYLEQLTKLNVETINAIGHMQLELKERAQQLVYEKTIQYKQLQNTAIEEAMNDFIRIEDKFGDNERAKDILIRAVDTKMGNIIHTSTRFLEELNRDIVSLNQSIDRLTNQGQKFIENHLERFHITDAGAPLSIASDGKTIPSLKDIN
;
A
#
# COMPACT_ATOMS: atom_id res chain seq x y z
N MET A 1 3.85 -30.92 135.28
CA MET A 1 3.31 -29.77 136.05
C MET A 1 2.10 -29.23 135.29
N GLY A 2 0.88 -29.11 135.79
CA GLY A 2 0.25 -29.42 137.08
C GLY A 2 -1.27 -29.46 136.83
N ILE A 3 -1.98 -30.34 137.54
CA ILE A 3 -3.33 -30.84 137.25
C ILE A 3 -4.46 -29.87 137.71
N PHE A 4 -4.17 -28.58 137.93
CA PHE A 4 -5.12 -27.61 138.52
C PHE A 4 -5.67 -26.50 137.58
N SER A 5 -5.38 -26.50 136.27
CA SER A 5 -5.97 -25.51 135.32
C SER A 5 -7.19 -26.01 134.54
N ARG A 6 -7.60 -27.29 134.70
CA ARG A 6 -8.71 -27.92 133.95
C ARG A 6 -10.12 -27.72 134.51
N ILE A 7 -10.28 -27.05 135.67
CA ILE A 7 -11.59 -26.90 136.34
C ILE A 7 -12.23 -25.52 136.10
N GLY A 8 -11.47 -24.50 135.66
CA GLY A 8 -12.01 -23.17 135.34
C GLY A 8 -12.60 -23.02 133.92
N GLY A 9 -12.07 -23.74 132.93
CA GLY A 9 -12.50 -23.63 131.52
C GLY A 9 -13.75 -24.43 131.14
N ALA A 10 -14.18 -25.37 131.98
CA ALA A 10 -15.34 -26.21 131.71
C ALA A 10 -16.69 -25.54 132.10
N LEU A 11 -16.68 -24.60 133.05
CA LEU A 11 -17.89 -23.86 133.45
C LEU A 11 -18.16 -22.63 132.56
N LEU A 12 -17.14 -21.99 132.00
CA LEU A 12 -17.29 -20.88 131.05
C LEU A 12 -17.87 -21.34 129.68
N ASN A 13 -17.47 -22.53 129.22
CA ASN A 13 -17.94 -23.10 127.94
C ASN A 13 -19.40 -23.61 127.98
N CYS A 14 -19.98 -23.83 129.16
CA CYS A 14 -21.40 -24.19 129.29
C CYS A 14 -22.34 -22.98 129.32
N ILE A 15 -21.82 -21.77 129.56
CA ILE A 15 -22.60 -20.53 129.61
C ILE A 15 -22.43 -19.71 128.31
N SER A 16 -21.27 -19.76 127.66
CA SER A 16 -21.00 -18.97 126.46
C SER A 16 -21.70 -19.47 125.19
N LYS A 17 -21.84 -20.80 125.02
CA LYS A 17 -22.44 -21.39 123.81
C LYS A 17 -23.90 -20.99 123.52
N PRO A 18 -24.83 -20.94 124.49
CA PRO A 18 -26.18 -20.46 124.21
C PRO A 18 -26.22 -18.95 123.91
N VAL A 19 -25.26 -18.18 124.43
CA VAL A 19 -25.14 -16.74 124.12
C VAL A 19 -24.60 -16.52 122.71
N ASP A 20 -23.62 -17.32 122.27
CA ASP A 20 -23.07 -17.26 120.91
C ASP A 20 -24.11 -17.67 119.85
N VAL A 21 -24.95 -18.67 120.12
CA VAL A 21 -26.04 -19.09 119.22
C VAL A 21 -27.14 -18.02 119.12
N LEU A 22 -27.44 -17.31 120.21
CA LEU A 22 -28.38 -16.18 120.19
C LEU A 22 -27.80 -14.96 119.46
N CYS A 23 -26.50 -14.71 119.58
CA CYS A 23 -25.80 -13.66 118.82
C CYS A 23 -25.69 -14.00 117.33
N GLU A 24 -25.49 -15.27 116.97
CA GLU A 24 -25.53 -15.73 115.58
C GLU A 24 -26.95 -15.62 114.99
N TRP A 25 -27.98 -16.05 115.73
CA TRP A 25 -29.37 -15.92 115.29
C TRP A 25 -29.82 -14.46 115.17
N ALA A 26 -29.39 -13.57 116.08
CA ALA A 26 -29.67 -12.13 115.99
C ALA A 26 -28.91 -11.42 114.86
N SER A 27 -27.78 -11.97 114.40
CA SER A 27 -26.95 -11.38 113.34
C SER A 27 -27.20 -11.97 111.95
N GLU A 28 -27.88 -13.11 111.85
CA GLU A 28 -28.26 -13.77 110.58
C GLU A 28 -29.17 -12.93 109.67
N PRO A 29 -30.18 -12.18 110.19
CA PRO A 29 -30.96 -11.23 109.38
C PRO A 29 -30.11 -10.08 108.84
N LEU A 30 -29.06 -9.70 109.56
CA LEU A 30 -28.14 -8.63 109.14
C LEU A 30 -27.13 -9.15 108.10
N LYS A 31 -26.66 -10.39 108.23
CA LYS A 31 -25.79 -11.05 107.25
C LYS A 31 -26.51 -11.35 105.94
N SER A 32 -27.73 -11.90 105.97
CA SER A 32 -28.51 -12.12 104.74
C SER A 32 -28.80 -10.81 104.01
N ARG A 33 -29.21 -9.76 104.73
CA ARG A 33 -29.42 -8.42 104.16
C ARG A 33 -28.13 -7.75 103.66
N SER A 34 -26.97 -8.10 104.22
CA SER A 34 -25.67 -7.65 103.70
C SER A 34 -25.26 -8.42 102.43
N HIS A 35 -25.55 -9.72 102.37
CA HIS A 35 -25.30 -10.58 101.23
C HIS A 35 -26.18 -10.17 100.04
N GLU A 36 -27.47 -9.98 100.28
CA GLU A 36 -28.45 -9.54 99.27
C GLU A 36 -28.12 -8.15 98.71
N ARG A 37 -27.60 -7.24 99.53
CA ARG A 37 -27.03 -5.96 99.05
C ARG A 37 -25.79 -6.16 98.20
N SER A 38 -24.90 -7.08 98.56
CA SER A 38 -23.69 -7.36 97.79
C SER A 38 -24.00 -8.04 96.45
N GLU A 39 -24.96 -8.96 96.42
CA GLU A 39 -25.39 -9.63 95.19
C GLU A 39 -26.17 -8.69 94.27
N SER A 40 -27.09 -7.88 94.81
CA SER A 40 -27.77 -6.85 94.02
C SER A 40 -26.83 -5.76 93.50
N SER A 41 -25.78 -5.40 94.24
CA SER A 41 -24.74 -4.50 93.74
C SER A 41 -23.97 -5.12 92.58
N ARG A 42 -23.56 -6.40 92.71
CA ARG A 42 -22.84 -7.13 91.66
C ARG A 42 -23.71 -7.36 90.43
N GLU A 43 -24.99 -7.65 90.60
CA GLU A 43 -25.94 -7.84 89.50
C GLU A 43 -26.23 -6.51 88.79
N SER A 44 -26.38 -5.41 89.54
CA SER A 44 -26.51 -4.07 88.96
C SER A 44 -25.25 -3.66 88.18
N GLU A 45 -24.06 -3.94 88.71
CA GLU A 45 -22.79 -3.70 88.01
C GLU A 45 -22.67 -4.56 86.74
N HIS A 46 -23.03 -5.85 86.83
CA HIS A 46 -23.02 -6.76 85.68
C HIS A 46 -24.02 -6.31 84.61
N LYS A 47 -25.21 -5.87 85.01
CA LYS A 47 -26.24 -5.36 84.10
C LYS A 47 -25.80 -4.08 83.41
N ARG A 48 -25.23 -3.13 84.15
CA ARG A 48 -24.64 -1.91 83.56
C ARG A 48 -23.51 -2.23 82.58
N ASN A 49 -22.64 -3.18 82.93
CA ASN A 49 -21.55 -3.61 82.06
C ASN A 49 -22.10 -4.28 80.78
N MET A 50 -23.12 -5.13 80.91
CA MET A 50 -23.80 -5.76 79.78
C MET A 50 -24.50 -4.73 78.89
N ASP A 51 -25.14 -3.72 79.47
CA ASP A 51 -25.79 -2.62 78.76
C ASP A 51 -24.76 -1.74 78.03
N THR A 52 -23.60 -1.48 78.65
CA THR A 52 -22.51 -0.75 77.98
C THR A 52 -21.88 -1.55 76.85
N LEU A 53 -21.68 -2.87 77.03
CA LEU A 53 -21.12 -3.75 76.00
C LEU A 53 -22.10 -3.95 74.84
N THR A 54 -23.39 -4.06 75.11
CA THR A 54 -24.41 -4.17 74.07
C THR A 54 -24.57 -2.86 73.30
N ALA A 55 -24.50 -1.71 73.98
CA ALA A 55 -24.49 -0.40 73.32
C ALA A 55 -23.23 -0.21 72.44
N GLN A 56 -22.04 -0.57 72.95
CA GLN A 56 -20.79 -0.51 72.17
C GLN A 56 -20.85 -1.42 70.94
N LYS A 57 -21.28 -2.68 71.09
CA LYS A 57 -21.43 -3.60 69.97
C LYS A 57 -22.43 -3.12 68.93
N ARG A 58 -23.53 -2.46 69.33
CA ARG A 58 -24.48 -1.86 68.40
C ARG A 58 -23.84 -0.71 67.62
N SER A 59 -23.14 0.20 68.31
CA SER A 59 -22.43 1.30 67.63
C SER A 59 -21.33 0.80 66.69
N GLU A 60 -20.56 -0.21 67.09
CA GLU A 60 -19.52 -0.81 66.25
C GLU A 60 -20.12 -1.50 65.03
N HIS A 61 -21.24 -2.21 65.19
CA HIS A 61 -21.94 -2.84 64.08
C HIS A 61 -22.51 -1.81 63.11
N GLU A 62 -23.10 -0.72 63.60
CA GLU A 62 -23.62 0.37 62.77
C GLU A 62 -22.51 1.12 62.02
N ILE A 63 -21.35 1.31 62.66
CA ILE A 63 -20.17 1.89 62.00
C ILE A 63 -19.68 0.93 60.91
N ARG A 64 -19.54 -0.35 61.22
CA ARG A 64 -19.05 -1.37 60.29
C ARG A 64 -19.97 -1.58 59.09
N THR A 65 -21.29 -1.51 59.26
CA THR A 65 -22.24 -1.60 58.14
C THR A 65 -22.12 -0.39 57.23
N LYS A 66 -22.00 0.82 57.80
CA LYS A 66 -21.80 2.05 57.02
C LYS A 66 -20.46 2.07 56.29
N GLU A 67 -19.38 1.60 56.93
CA GLU A 67 -18.08 1.44 56.29
C GLU A 67 -18.17 0.48 55.10
N MET A 68 -18.85 -0.65 55.25
CA MET A 68 -19.05 -1.63 54.17
C MET A 68 -19.88 -1.05 53.02
N GLU A 69 -20.97 -0.32 53.31
CA GLU A 69 -21.79 0.37 52.31
C GLU A 69 -20.97 1.42 51.55
N LEU A 70 -20.20 2.25 52.26
CA LEU A 70 -19.32 3.24 51.65
C LEU A 70 -18.22 2.59 50.81
N GLU A 71 -17.61 1.49 51.27
CA GLU A 71 -16.66 0.72 50.47
C GLU A 71 -17.30 0.17 49.18
N HIS A 72 -18.53 -0.33 49.26
CA HIS A 72 -19.25 -0.81 48.08
C HIS A 72 -19.57 0.32 47.10
N GLU A 73 -20.02 1.48 47.58
CA GLU A 73 -20.27 2.65 46.75
C GLU A 73 -18.98 3.18 46.09
N LEU A 74 -17.87 3.23 46.84
CA LEU A 74 -16.58 3.63 46.30
C LEU A 74 -16.12 2.65 45.22
N ARG A 75 -16.20 1.34 45.47
CA ARG A 75 -15.84 0.31 44.47
C ARG A 75 -16.75 0.35 43.25
N ALA A 76 -18.03 0.68 43.41
CA ALA A 76 -18.95 0.83 42.28
C ALA A 76 -18.56 2.04 41.42
N LYS A 77 -18.29 3.19 42.05
CA LYS A 77 -17.84 4.42 41.38
C LYS A 77 -16.48 4.25 40.71
N GLU A 78 -15.54 3.55 41.34
CA GLU A 78 -14.23 3.23 40.74
C GLU A 78 -14.40 2.41 39.47
N LYS A 79 -15.26 1.38 39.48
CA LYS A 79 -15.53 0.56 38.29
C LYS A 79 -16.23 1.34 37.19
N GLU A 80 -17.20 2.18 37.54
CA GLU A 80 -17.88 3.05 36.57
C GLU A 80 -16.88 4.02 35.91
N LEU A 81 -16.02 4.64 36.72
CA LEU A 81 -15.00 5.55 36.24
C LEU A 81 -13.94 4.85 35.37
N ASP A 82 -13.56 3.61 35.72
CA ASP A 82 -12.63 2.80 34.92
C ASP A 82 -13.23 2.43 33.55
N VAL A 83 -14.50 2.03 33.52
CA VAL A 83 -15.25 1.78 32.27
C VAL A 83 -15.35 3.06 31.44
N ASP A 84 -15.65 4.20 32.05
CA ASP A 84 -15.73 5.49 31.36
C ASP A 84 -14.39 5.97 30.80
N LEU A 85 -13.29 5.68 31.50
CA LEU A 85 -11.94 5.95 31.00
C LEU A 85 -11.63 5.06 29.79
N GLU A 86 -11.99 3.78 29.85
CA GLU A 86 -11.76 2.84 28.76
C GLU A 86 -12.62 3.17 27.53
N VAL A 87 -13.90 3.49 27.72
CA VAL A 87 -14.78 3.94 26.64
C VAL A 87 -14.23 5.22 25.98
N ARG A 88 -13.72 6.17 26.76
CA ARG A 88 -13.07 7.36 26.22
C ARG A 88 -11.82 7.02 25.40
N ARG A 89 -10.94 6.16 25.92
CA ARG A 89 -9.75 5.69 25.21
C ARG A 89 -10.10 5.01 23.89
N VAL A 90 -11.05 4.07 23.90
CA VAL A 90 -11.49 3.36 22.69
C VAL A 90 -12.04 4.36 21.68
N ARG A 91 -12.88 5.32 22.11
CA ARG A 91 -13.43 6.35 21.23
C ARG A 91 -12.34 7.27 20.63
N GLU A 92 -11.32 7.60 21.40
CA GLU A 92 -10.17 8.37 20.91
C GLU A 92 -9.35 7.56 19.89
N ILE A 93 -9.14 6.26 20.14
CA ILE A 93 -8.49 5.35 19.21
C ILE A 93 -9.31 5.24 17.91
N GLU A 94 -10.63 5.06 18.00
CA GLU A 94 -11.50 4.98 16.82
C GLU A 94 -11.46 6.25 15.97
N LYS A 95 -11.46 7.43 16.60
CA LYS A 95 -11.28 8.71 15.91
C LYS A 95 -9.91 8.80 15.23
N ALA A 96 -8.84 8.47 15.96
CA ALA A 96 -7.49 8.48 15.40
C ALA A 96 -7.35 7.50 14.23
N VAL A 97 -7.97 6.32 14.29
CA VAL A 97 -8.00 5.35 13.19
C VAL A 97 -8.77 5.90 11.99
N ALA A 98 -9.91 6.56 12.21
CA ALA A 98 -10.67 7.19 11.13
C ALA A 98 -9.86 8.31 10.45
N GLU A 99 -9.21 9.17 11.23
CA GLU A 99 -8.30 10.20 10.72
C GLU A 99 -7.14 9.57 9.92
N ILE A 100 -6.47 8.54 10.44
CA ILE A 100 -5.39 7.83 9.71
C ILE A 100 -5.89 7.27 8.37
N GLN A 101 -7.11 6.75 8.32
CA GLN A 101 -7.71 6.25 7.08
C GLN A 101 -7.99 7.38 6.07
N GLU A 102 -8.48 8.53 6.53
CA GLU A 102 -8.65 9.71 5.68
C GLU A 102 -7.32 10.19 5.12
N TRP A 103 -6.29 10.29 5.96
CA TRP A 103 -4.93 10.68 5.53
C TRP A 103 -4.32 9.69 4.53
N LYS A 104 -4.60 8.39 4.69
CA LYS A 104 -4.16 7.36 3.73
C LYS A 104 -4.83 7.56 2.37
N LYS A 105 -6.15 7.79 2.36
CA LYS A 105 -6.91 8.04 1.12
C LYS A 105 -6.42 9.31 0.41
N GLU A 106 -6.20 10.39 1.16
CA GLU A 106 -5.69 11.65 0.61
C GLU A 106 -4.32 11.46 -0.04
N LYS A 107 -3.41 10.73 0.63
CA LYS A 107 -2.07 10.45 0.09
C LYS A 107 -2.10 9.54 -1.13
N GLU A 108 -3.03 8.58 -1.18
CA GLU A 108 -3.25 7.74 -2.36
C GLU A 108 -3.81 8.57 -3.52
N PHE A 109 -4.72 9.49 -3.24
CA PHE A 109 -5.27 10.42 -4.22
C PHE A 109 -4.21 11.38 -4.76
N GLU A 110 -3.38 11.98 -3.90
CA GLU A 110 -2.28 12.85 -4.31
C GLU A 110 -1.25 12.12 -5.18
N ARG A 111 -0.93 10.85 -4.85
CA ARG A 111 -0.09 9.99 -5.69
C ARG A 111 -0.73 9.76 -7.05
N MET A 112 -2.02 9.42 -7.06
CA MET A 112 -2.78 9.18 -8.27
C MET A 112 -2.84 10.43 -9.15
N GLU A 113 -3.07 11.60 -8.57
CA GLU A 113 -3.10 12.88 -9.28
C GLU A 113 -1.74 13.17 -9.93
N ARG A 114 -0.64 13.04 -9.17
CA ARG A 114 0.71 13.21 -9.71
C ARG A 114 1.01 12.24 -10.85
N THR A 115 0.63 10.97 -10.71
CA THR A 115 0.82 9.99 -11.78
C THR A 115 -0.03 10.33 -12.99
N THR A 116 -1.26 10.80 -12.80
CA THR A 116 -2.18 11.16 -13.89
C THR A 116 -1.66 12.38 -14.65
N VAL A 117 -1.16 13.41 -13.95
CA VAL A 117 -0.54 14.59 -14.56
C VAL A 117 0.72 14.19 -15.33
N ALA A 118 1.56 13.32 -14.76
CA ALA A 118 2.76 12.82 -15.46
C ALA A 118 2.40 12.04 -16.73
N ILE A 119 1.37 11.19 -16.67
CA ILE A 119 0.84 10.46 -17.84
C ILE A 119 0.31 11.46 -18.88
N ALA A 120 -0.46 12.47 -18.48
CA ALA A 120 -1.01 13.47 -19.39
C ALA A 120 0.08 14.26 -20.12
N LEU A 121 1.12 14.70 -19.40
CA LEU A 121 2.27 15.37 -20.01
C LEU A 121 3.04 14.46 -20.97
N TYR A 122 3.23 13.20 -20.58
CA TYR A 122 3.85 12.21 -21.46
C TYR A 122 3.03 12.01 -22.75
N LEU A 123 1.69 11.98 -22.66
CA LEU A 123 0.80 11.88 -23.81
C LEU A 123 0.93 13.10 -24.75
N GLU A 124 0.97 14.30 -24.20
CA GLU A 124 1.13 15.52 -24.99
C GLU A 124 2.48 15.51 -25.73
N GLN A 125 3.57 15.17 -25.04
CA GLN A 125 4.90 15.13 -25.64
C GLN A 125 4.99 14.06 -26.73
N LEU A 126 4.42 12.89 -26.51
CA LEU A 126 4.48 11.79 -27.45
C LEU A 126 3.62 12.05 -28.70
N THR A 127 2.42 12.60 -28.54
CA THR A 127 1.57 12.97 -29.68
C THR A 127 2.22 14.05 -30.54
N LYS A 128 2.84 15.04 -29.91
CA LYS A 128 3.64 16.06 -30.61
C LYS A 128 4.80 15.42 -31.38
N LEU A 129 5.59 14.56 -30.74
CA LEU A 129 6.70 13.87 -31.39
C LEU A 129 6.24 12.98 -32.55
N ASN A 130 5.09 12.31 -32.42
CA ASN A 130 4.50 11.50 -33.48
C ASN A 130 4.10 12.36 -34.69
N VAL A 131 3.44 13.51 -34.47
CA VAL A 131 3.07 14.43 -35.56
C VAL A 131 4.31 14.98 -36.24
N GLU A 132 5.32 15.39 -35.48
CA GLU A 132 6.60 15.86 -36.01
C GLU A 132 7.30 14.76 -36.83
N THR A 133 7.28 13.52 -36.35
CA THR A 133 7.88 12.37 -37.05
C THR A 133 7.13 12.04 -38.34
N ILE A 134 5.79 12.02 -38.34
CA ILE A 134 4.98 11.82 -39.55
C ILE A 134 5.30 12.90 -40.58
N ASN A 135 5.29 14.17 -40.17
CA ASN A 135 5.58 15.28 -41.07
C ASN A 135 6.99 15.16 -41.66
N ALA A 136 7.99 14.82 -40.84
CA ALA A 136 9.35 14.57 -41.31
C ALA A 136 9.43 13.40 -42.30
N ILE A 137 8.75 12.29 -42.03
CA ILE A 137 8.67 11.13 -42.95
C ILE A 137 8.00 11.52 -44.26
N GLY A 138 6.89 12.26 -44.21
CA GLY A 138 6.19 12.75 -45.39
C GLY A 138 7.05 13.70 -46.24
N HIS A 139 7.76 14.62 -45.61
CA HIS A 139 8.71 15.50 -46.30
C HIS A 139 9.86 14.72 -46.93
N MET A 140 10.46 13.79 -46.21
CA MET A 140 11.51 12.92 -46.76
C MET A 140 10.99 12.08 -47.94
N GLN A 141 9.77 11.54 -47.86
CA GLN A 141 9.16 10.78 -48.96
C GLN A 141 9.01 11.64 -50.22
N LEU A 142 8.52 12.86 -50.08
CA LEU A 142 8.36 13.77 -51.21
C LEU A 142 9.72 14.18 -51.80
N GLU A 143 10.67 14.54 -50.94
CA GLU A 143 12.02 14.95 -51.34
C GLU A 143 12.78 13.81 -52.03
N LEU A 144 12.71 12.59 -51.49
CA LEU A 144 13.35 11.42 -52.09
C LEU A 144 12.75 11.10 -53.46
N LYS A 145 11.43 11.23 -53.62
CA LYS A 145 10.76 11.03 -54.91
C LYS A 145 11.17 12.08 -55.93
N GLU A 146 11.24 13.35 -55.52
CA GLU A 146 11.72 14.44 -56.38
C GLU A 146 13.18 14.23 -56.80
N ARG A 147 14.07 13.94 -55.84
CA ARG A 147 15.48 13.66 -56.13
C ARG A 147 15.66 12.44 -57.03
N ALA A 148 14.87 11.38 -56.85
CA ALA A 148 14.90 10.22 -57.73
C ALA A 148 14.48 10.56 -59.17
N GLN A 149 13.41 11.34 -59.34
CA GLN A 149 12.97 11.79 -60.66
C GLN A 149 14.01 12.68 -61.34
N GLN A 150 14.59 13.62 -60.59
CA GLN A 150 15.65 14.48 -61.09
C GLN A 150 16.88 13.66 -61.50
N LEU A 151 17.26 12.66 -60.69
CA LEU A 151 18.38 11.76 -61.02
C LEU A 151 18.12 10.97 -62.32
N VAL A 152 16.92 10.43 -62.52
CA VAL A 152 16.55 9.76 -63.79
C VAL A 152 16.72 10.70 -64.96
N TYR A 153 16.19 11.91 -64.84
CA TYR A 153 16.23 12.90 -65.90
C TYR A 153 17.67 13.32 -66.25
N GLU A 154 18.46 13.70 -65.25
CA GLU A 154 19.86 14.09 -65.41
C GLU A 154 20.69 12.96 -66.01
N LYS A 155 20.51 11.72 -65.52
CA LYS A 155 21.23 10.57 -66.04
C LYS A 155 20.81 10.23 -67.46
N THR A 156 19.53 10.30 -67.78
CA THR A 156 19.03 10.08 -69.16
C THR A 156 19.66 11.07 -70.14
N ILE A 157 19.79 12.35 -69.75
CA ILE A 157 20.48 13.36 -70.56
C ILE A 157 21.96 13.01 -70.72
N GLN A 158 22.64 12.69 -69.62
CA GLN A 158 24.06 12.30 -69.66
C GLN A 158 24.30 11.08 -70.56
N TYR A 159 23.40 10.08 -70.54
CA TYR A 159 23.51 8.92 -71.43
C TYR A 159 23.27 9.26 -72.89
N LYS A 160 22.29 10.12 -73.19
CA LYS A 160 22.08 10.60 -74.55
C LYS A 160 23.30 11.36 -75.07
N GLN A 161 23.91 12.19 -74.23
CA GLN A 161 25.15 12.88 -74.56
C GLN A 161 26.30 11.90 -74.81
N LEU A 162 26.49 10.92 -73.93
CA LEU A 162 27.52 9.89 -74.09
C LEU A 162 27.35 9.09 -75.39
N GLN A 163 26.11 8.71 -75.72
CA GLN A 163 25.81 8.03 -76.99
C GLN A 163 26.09 8.93 -78.19
N ASN A 164 25.72 10.21 -78.15
CA ASN A 164 26.02 11.15 -79.22
C ASN A 164 27.53 11.32 -79.41
N THR A 165 28.30 11.47 -78.34
CA THR A 165 29.76 11.56 -78.40
C THR A 165 30.37 10.26 -78.93
N ALA A 166 29.88 9.10 -78.50
CA ALA A 166 30.35 7.82 -79.01
C ALA A 166 30.05 7.63 -80.51
N ILE A 167 28.90 8.12 -81.00
CA ILE A 167 28.54 8.12 -82.42
C ILE A 167 29.44 9.06 -83.21
N GLU A 168 29.73 10.25 -82.68
CA GLU A 168 30.63 11.22 -83.31
C GLU A 168 32.07 10.70 -83.37
N GLU A 169 32.56 10.08 -82.29
CA GLU A 169 33.84 9.38 -82.27
C GLU A 169 33.88 8.24 -83.30
N ALA A 170 32.84 7.41 -83.34
CA ALA A 170 32.75 6.31 -84.31
C ALA A 170 32.75 6.83 -85.75
N MET A 171 32.05 7.94 -86.02
CA MET A 171 32.02 8.56 -87.34
C MET A 171 33.40 9.09 -87.75
N ASN A 172 34.12 9.73 -86.83
CA ASN A 172 35.50 10.16 -87.06
C ASN A 172 36.45 8.97 -87.27
N ASP A 173 36.27 7.89 -86.51
CA ASP A 173 37.04 6.66 -86.67
C ASP A 173 36.78 6.02 -88.04
N PHE A 174 35.53 5.99 -88.52
CA PHE A 174 35.19 5.49 -89.85
C PHE A 174 35.85 6.32 -90.96
N ILE A 175 35.78 7.66 -90.90
CA ILE A 175 36.45 8.55 -91.85
C ILE A 175 37.97 8.28 -91.85
N ARG A 176 38.56 8.14 -90.66
CA ARG A 176 40.01 7.88 -90.53
C ARG A 176 40.42 6.51 -91.07
N ILE A 177 39.57 5.50 -90.94
CA ILE A 177 39.79 4.17 -91.51
C ILE A 177 39.72 4.24 -93.04
N GLU A 178 38.73 4.96 -93.59
CA GLU A 178 38.59 5.23 -95.02
C GLU A 178 39.86 5.89 -95.59
N ASP A 179 40.34 6.96 -94.94
CA ASP A 179 41.49 7.75 -95.39
C ASP A 179 42.83 7.01 -95.32
N LYS A 180 43.04 6.16 -94.29
CA LYS A 180 44.34 5.51 -94.04
C LYS A 180 44.45 4.08 -94.56
N PHE A 181 43.33 3.38 -94.69
CA PHE A 181 43.28 1.97 -95.05
C PHE A 181 42.37 1.69 -96.25
N GLY A 182 41.99 2.72 -97.03
CA GLY A 182 41.15 2.59 -98.22
C GLY A 182 41.68 1.57 -99.24
N ASP A 183 43.00 1.43 -99.36
CA ASP A 183 43.64 0.49 -100.30
C ASP A 183 43.65 -0.97 -99.81
N ASN A 184 43.40 -1.21 -98.52
CA ASN A 184 43.41 -2.55 -97.92
C ASN A 184 42.04 -2.92 -97.36
N GLU A 185 41.23 -3.50 -98.22
CA GLU A 185 39.84 -3.85 -97.95
C GLU A 185 39.67 -4.81 -96.76
N ARG A 186 40.64 -5.69 -96.52
CA ARG A 186 40.63 -6.61 -95.38
C ARG A 186 40.90 -5.90 -94.05
N ALA A 187 41.82 -4.95 -94.03
CA ALA A 187 42.10 -4.15 -92.83
C ALA A 187 40.92 -3.20 -92.52
N LYS A 188 40.32 -2.62 -93.57
CA LYS A 188 39.12 -1.78 -93.47
C LYS A 188 37.96 -2.53 -92.81
N ASP A 189 37.60 -3.72 -93.30
CA ASP A 189 36.49 -4.53 -92.76
C ASP A 189 36.71 -4.91 -91.28
N ILE A 190 37.94 -5.28 -90.90
CA ILE A 190 38.27 -5.63 -89.51
C ILE A 190 38.12 -4.42 -88.58
N LEU A 191 38.61 -3.24 -88.99
CA LEU A 191 38.54 -2.02 -88.18
C LEU A 191 37.11 -1.49 -88.07
N ILE A 192 36.33 -1.54 -89.16
CA ILE A 192 34.92 -1.15 -89.14
C ILE A 192 34.13 -2.01 -88.15
N ARG A 193 34.31 -3.34 -88.17
CA ARG A 193 33.65 -4.23 -87.20
C ARG A 193 34.07 -3.95 -85.76
N ALA A 194 35.32 -3.57 -85.53
CA ALA A 194 35.79 -3.21 -84.19
C ALA A 194 35.11 -1.93 -83.67
N VAL A 195 34.95 -0.92 -84.52
CA VAL A 195 34.22 0.33 -84.19
C VAL A 195 32.74 0.04 -83.95
N ASP A 196 32.09 -0.74 -84.82
CA ASP A 196 30.68 -1.17 -84.63
C ASP A 196 30.49 -1.91 -83.31
N THR A 197 31.39 -2.83 -82.98
CA THR A 197 31.34 -3.58 -81.72
C THR A 197 31.51 -2.66 -80.52
N LYS A 198 32.44 -1.69 -80.58
CA LYS A 198 32.64 -0.68 -79.53
C LYS A 198 31.37 0.16 -79.32
N MET A 199 30.77 0.66 -80.40
CA MET A 199 29.54 1.45 -80.34
C MET A 199 28.37 0.64 -79.79
N GLY A 200 28.20 -0.61 -80.25
CA GLY A 200 27.18 -1.53 -79.74
C GLY A 200 27.32 -1.79 -78.23
N ASN A 201 28.55 -1.96 -77.74
CA ASN A 201 28.81 -2.14 -76.31
C ASN A 201 28.47 -0.88 -75.48
N ILE A 202 28.78 0.31 -75.99
CA ILE A 202 28.46 1.58 -75.30
C ILE A 202 26.94 1.78 -75.20
N ILE A 203 26.22 1.54 -76.30
CA ILE A 203 24.76 1.62 -76.33
C ILE A 203 24.17 0.60 -75.36
N HIS A 204 24.57 -0.67 -75.47
CA HIS A 204 24.04 -1.75 -74.63
C HIS A 204 24.29 -1.49 -73.13
N THR A 205 25.49 -1.04 -72.77
CA THR A 205 25.84 -0.71 -71.37
C THR A 205 25.01 0.46 -70.85
N SER A 206 24.81 1.49 -71.67
CA SER A 206 23.99 2.65 -71.32
C SER A 206 22.52 2.27 -71.11
N THR A 207 21.96 1.44 -72.00
CA THR A 207 20.59 0.94 -71.88
C THR A 207 20.41 0.09 -70.62
N ARG A 208 21.35 -0.83 -70.35
CA ARG A 208 21.30 -1.70 -69.16
C ARG A 208 21.35 -0.88 -67.87
N PHE A 209 22.19 0.13 -67.81
CA PHE A 209 22.27 1.00 -66.64
C PHE A 209 20.95 1.74 -66.39
N LEU A 210 20.28 2.25 -67.44
CA LEU A 210 18.98 2.91 -67.28
C LEU A 210 17.90 1.95 -66.76
N GLU A 211 17.93 0.70 -67.20
CA GLU A 211 17.03 -0.33 -66.67
C GLU A 211 17.31 -0.64 -65.19
N GLU A 212 18.58 -0.76 -64.81
CA GLU A 212 19.00 -0.97 -63.41
C GLU A 212 18.61 0.22 -62.53
N LEU A 213 18.84 1.45 -62.99
CA LEU A 213 18.45 2.67 -62.28
C LEU A 213 16.94 2.76 -62.07
N ASN A 214 16.13 2.38 -63.06
CA ASN A 214 14.68 2.33 -62.91
C ASN A 214 14.26 1.28 -61.86
N ARG A 215 14.88 0.09 -61.86
CA ARG A 215 14.63 -0.94 -60.84
C ARG A 215 14.98 -0.46 -59.44
N ASP A 216 16.11 0.23 -59.28
CA ASP A 216 16.55 0.76 -57.99
C ASP A 216 15.57 1.81 -57.45
N ILE A 217 15.03 2.67 -58.31
CA ILE A 217 14.01 3.67 -57.91
C ILE A 217 12.71 3.00 -57.49
N VAL A 218 12.28 1.95 -58.21
CA VAL A 218 11.10 1.17 -57.80
C VAL A 218 11.33 0.54 -56.43
N SER A 219 12.51 -0.04 -56.18
CA SER A 219 12.89 -0.60 -54.88
C SER A 219 12.93 0.45 -53.77
N LEU A 220 13.44 1.64 -54.07
CA LEU A 220 13.50 2.77 -53.15
C LEU A 220 12.08 3.23 -52.78
N ASN A 221 11.18 3.37 -53.75
CA ASN A 221 9.77 3.70 -53.49
C ASN A 221 9.09 2.65 -52.59
N GLN A 222 9.29 1.36 -52.88
CA GLN A 222 8.75 0.27 -52.03
C GLN A 222 9.30 0.33 -50.60
N SER A 223 10.56 0.69 -50.43
CA SER A 223 11.20 0.82 -49.11
C SER A 223 10.63 2.01 -48.33
N ILE A 224 10.39 3.13 -49.01
CA ILE A 224 9.72 4.29 -48.42
C ILE A 224 8.29 3.93 -48.01
N ASP A 225 7.51 3.29 -48.88
CA ASP A 225 6.14 2.89 -48.57
C ASP A 225 6.09 1.94 -47.36
N ARG A 226 7.05 1.02 -47.25
CA ARG A 226 7.17 0.15 -46.06
C ARG A 226 7.45 0.95 -44.80
N LEU A 227 8.36 1.92 -44.85
CA LEU A 227 8.72 2.76 -43.71
C LEU A 227 7.52 3.60 -43.26
N THR A 228 6.78 4.20 -44.21
CA THR A 228 5.55 4.96 -43.92
C THR A 228 4.48 4.07 -43.31
N ASN A 229 4.23 2.88 -43.87
CA ASN A 229 3.25 1.93 -43.32
C ASN A 229 3.66 1.40 -41.94
N GLN A 230 4.94 1.15 -41.70
CA GLN A 230 5.45 0.75 -40.38
C GLN A 230 5.32 1.89 -39.37
N GLY A 231 5.62 3.13 -39.76
CA GLY A 231 5.41 4.32 -38.94
C GLY A 231 3.93 4.48 -38.57
N GLN A 232 3.02 4.34 -39.53
CA GLN A 232 1.58 4.39 -39.28
C GLN A 232 1.12 3.27 -38.34
N LYS A 233 1.52 2.01 -38.59
CA LYS A 233 1.21 0.89 -37.70
C LYS A 233 1.79 1.03 -36.31
N PHE A 234 2.97 1.63 -36.17
CA PHE A 234 3.54 1.92 -34.86
C PHE A 234 2.64 2.89 -34.10
N ILE A 235 2.14 3.93 -34.76
CA ILE A 235 1.22 4.90 -34.18
C ILE A 235 -0.14 4.27 -33.86
N GLU A 236 -0.74 3.50 -34.78
CA GLU A 236 -2.01 2.79 -34.58
C GLU A 236 -1.92 1.81 -33.40
N ASN A 237 -0.93 0.90 -33.39
CA ASN A 237 -0.75 -0.05 -32.29
C ASN A 237 -0.53 0.65 -30.95
N HIS A 238 0.16 1.79 -30.96
CA HIS A 238 0.41 2.54 -29.75
C HIS A 238 -0.87 3.21 -29.25
N LEU A 239 -1.65 3.85 -30.13
CA LEU A 239 -2.98 4.39 -29.83
C LEU A 239 -3.96 3.32 -29.31
N GLU A 240 -3.97 2.13 -29.92
CA GLU A 240 -4.83 1.01 -29.51
C GLU A 240 -4.50 0.49 -28.11
N ARG A 241 -3.21 0.36 -27.76
CA ARG A 241 -2.79 -0.03 -26.40
C ARG A 241 -3.27 0.95 -25.34
N PHE A 242 -3.51 2.21 -25.69
CA PHE A 242 -4.06 3.20 -24.76
C PHE A 242 -5.56 3.02 -24.51
N HIS A 243 -6.36 2.74 -25.53
CA HIS A 243 -7.81 2.50 -25.34
C HIS A 243 -8.12 1.33 -24.40
N ILE A 244 -7.23 0.33 -24.35
CA ILE A 244 -7.37 -0.82 -23.45
C ILE A 244 -7.10 -0.42 -21.98
N THR A 245 -6.26 0.59 -21.75
CA THR A 245 -5.90 1.03 -20.39
C THR A 245 -7.00 1.88 -19.75
N ASP A 246 -7.75 2.67 -20.54
CA ASP A 246 -8.92 3.43 -20.06
C ASP A 246 -10.13 2.54 -19.75
N ALA A 247 -10.28 1.38 -20.40
CA ALA A 247 -11.41 0.48 -20.20
C ALA A 247 -11.19 -0.59 -19.10
N GLY A 248 -9.97 -0.70 -18.57
CA GLY A 248 -9.53 -1.85 -17.76
C GLY A 248 -9.58 -1.68 -16.23
N ALA A 249 -10.03 -0.56 -15.68
CA ALA A 249 -10.08 -0.36 -14.23
C ALA A 249 -11.48 -0.02 -13.71
N PRO A 250 -12.44 -0.97 -13.69
CA PRO A 250 -13.41 -0.96 -12.61
C PRO A 250 -12.65 -1.36 -11.35
N LEU A 251 -12.27 -0.37 -10.53
CA LEU A 251 -11.91 -0.58 -9.14
C LEU A 251 -13.15 -1.13 -8.42
N SER A 252 -13.41 -2.43 -8.57
CA SER A 252 -14.29 -3.16 -7.68
C SER A 252 -13.57 -3.26 -6.34
N ILE A 253 -13.86 -2.28 -5.48
CA ILE A 253 -13.61 -2.38 -4.05
C ILE A 253 -14.46 -3.57 -3.58
N ALA A 254 -13.86 -4.76 -3.55
CA ALA A 254 -14.41 -5.88 -2.82
C ALA A 254 -14.35 -5.48 -1.34
N SER A 255 -15.50 -5.13 -0.78
CA SER A 255 -15.66 -5.02 0.66
C SER A 255 -15.35 -6.39 1.26
N ASP A 256 -14.28 -6.43 2.04
CA ASP A 256 -13.80 -7.62 2.72
C ASP A 256 -14.83 -8.01 3.81
N GLY A 257 -15.80 -8.84 3.41
CA GLY A 257 -16.82 -9.42 4.26
C GLY A 257 -16.52 -10.89 4.49
N LYS A 258 -15.86 -11.20 5.61
CA LYS A 258 -15.83 -12.49 6.31
C LYS A 258 -15.76 -13.75 5.43
N THR A 259 -14.55 -14.27 5.27
CA THR A 259 -14.33 -15.67 4.91
C THR A 259 -14.82 -16.60 6.02
N ILE A 260 -15.96 -17.25 5.80
CA ILE A 260 -16.33 -18.51 6.47
C ILE A 260 -15.87 -19.63 5.53
N PRO A 261 -14.99 -20.56 5.94
CA PRO A 261 -14.65 -21.70 5.11
C PRO A 261 -15.82 -22.69 5.10
N SER A 262 -16.53 -22.77 3.98
CA SER A 262 -17.47 -23.88 3.72
C SER A 262 -16.66 -25.16 3.61
N LEU A 263 -17.02 -26.14 4.44
CA LEU A 263 -16.51 -27.51 4.38
C LEU A 263 -16.61 -28.02 2.94
N LYS A 264 -15.49 -28.60 2.48
CA LYS A 264 -15.45 -29.48 1.32
C LYS A 264 -16.40 -30.65 1.53
N ASP A 265 -17.16 -30.93 0.48
CA ASP A 265 -17.90 -32.17 0.28
C ASP A 265 -17.03 -33.39 0.63
N ILE A 266 -17.56 -34.19 1.54
CA ILE A 266 -17.15 -35.57 1.76
C ILE A 266 -18.27 -36.43 1.16
N ASN A 267 -17.85 -37.36 0.30
CA ASN A 267 -18.58 -38.35 -0.52
C ASN A 267 -19.05 -37.88 -1.90
#